data_AF-A0A6N4V150-F1
#
_entry.id   AF-A0A6N4V150-F1
#
_cell.length_a   1.000
_cell.length_b   1.000
_cell.length_c   1.000
_cell.angle_alpha   90.00
_cell.angle_beta   90.00
_cell.angle_gamma   90.00
#
_symmetry.space_group_name_H-M   'P 1'
#
loop_
_entity.id
_entity.type
_entity.pdbx_description
1 polymer ?
#
loop_
_entity_poly.entity_id
_entity_poly.type
_entity_poly.pdbx_seq_one_letter_code
_entity_poly.pdbx_strand_id
1 'polypeptide(L)'
;MYLPVPLTISRNTNVYTNWWEQQLDSCAQERIVEFLDGLSAEPDSAHTLHWLMLAVFQSGRSETPWLQAIGLKPGTAVEALTLDIDPIHGAEGEDDGADVTLRLWVHNTEGPGANVMTVAKYVRRPWRALVASALSDHPAQTLAGVVDAALGLINDEIAYQDRLTTSIRQSQTAVVSEQQVHDVINEAADEVTAAAELGDTGTVDAMNLLANATLHRLFTKPTATLEEVVDACYDESLSCVLSWINE
;
A
#
# COMPACT_ATOMS: atom_id res chain seq x y z
N MET A 1 -13.86 0.20 18.02
CA MET A 1 -13.27 0.26 16.67
C MET A 1 -12.01 -0.59 16.73
N TYR A 2 -12.02 -1.80 16.16
CA TYR A 2 -10.84 -2.66 16.12
C TYR A 2 -9.94 -2.18 14.98
N LEU A 3 -8.71 -1.78 15.30
CA LEU A 3 -7.71 -1.56 14.26
C LEU A 3 -7.37 -2.94 13.66
N PRO A 4 -7.39 -3.09 12.32
CA PRO A 4 -6.98 -4.33 11.70
C PRO A 4 -5.51 -4.62 12.06
N VAL A 5 -5.23 -5.87 12.45
CA VAL A 5 -3.87 -6.34 12.67
C VAL A 5 -3.15 -6.31 11.31
N PRO A 6 -1.95 -5.71 11.21
CA PRO A 6 -1.20 -5.69 9.95
C PRO A 6 -0.95 -7.10 9.42
N LEU A 7 -1.01 -7.26 8.10
CA LEU A 7 -0.65 -8.51 7.45
C LEU A 7 0.85 -8.75 7.65
N THR A 8 1.22 -9.92 8.17
CA THR A 8 2.61 -10.30 8.38
C THR A 8 2.79 -11.77 8.01
N ILE A 9 3.86 -12.08 7.29
CA ILE A 9 4.25 -13.45 6.97
C ILE A 9 5.37 -13.88 7.91
N SER A 10 5.26 -15.07 8.48
CA SER A 10 6.26 -15.59 9.40
C SER A 10 6.44 -17.09 9.25
N ARG A 11 7.55 -17.59 9.76
CA ARG A 11 7.80 -19.01 9.92
C ARG A 11 7.34 -19.46 11.31
N ASN A 12 6.55 -20.53 11.36
CA ASN A 12 6.25 -21.25 12.59
C ASN A 12 7.46 -22.13 12.95
N THR A 13 8.21 -21.70 13.98
CA THR A 13 9.46 -22.35 14.38
C THR A 13 9.30 -23.84 14.69
N ASN A 14 8.25 -24.22 15.42
CA ASN A 14 8.04 -25.61 15.83
C ASN A 14 7.70 -26.51 14.64
N VAL A 15 6.82 -26.04 13.75
CA VAL A 15 6.44 -26.79 12.55
C VAL A 15 7.61 -26.89 11.59
N TYR A 16 8.43 -25.83 11.48
CA TYR A 16 9.65 -25.84 10.68
C TYR A 16 10.67 -26.87 11.16
N THR A 17 10.95 -26.89 12.47
CA THR A 17 11.88 -27.88 13.05
C THR A 17 11.41 -29.30 12.79
N ASN A 18 10.11 -29.57 13.01
CA ASN A 18 9.54 -30.89 12.72
C ASN A 18 9.59 -31.24 11.23
N TRP A 19 9.36 -30.27 10.35
CA TRP A 19 9.47 -30.46 8.90
C TRP A 19 10.90 -30.86 8.52
N TRP A 20 11.90 -30.13 8.99
CA TRP A 20 13.30 -30.40 8.73
C TRP A 20 13.74 -31.78 9.24
N GLU A 21 13.36 -32.13 10.47
CA GLU A 21 13.83 -33.35 11.13
C GLU A 21 13.11 -34.62 10.68
N GLN A 22 11.81 -34.52 10.33
CA GLN A 22 10.96 -35.71 10.19
C GLN A 22 10.23 -35.82 8.86
N GLN A 23 10.03 -34.71 8.14
CA GLN A 23 9.16 -34.71 6.95
C GLN A 23 9.91 -34.47 5.64
N LEU A 24 11.10 -33.87 5.72
CA LEU A 24 11.98 -33.63 4.59
C LEU A 24 12.64 -34.94 4.19
N ASP A 25 12.58 -35.25 2.89
CA ASP A 25 13.26 -36.43 2.36
C ASP A 25 14.78 -36.25 2.45
N SER A 26 15.50 -37.34 2.74
CA SER A 26 16.95 -37.32 2.90
C SER A 26 17.71 -36.76 1.68
N CYS A 27 17.28 -37.08 0.46
CA CYS A 27 17.90 -36.57 -0.77
C CYS A 27 17.60 -35.07 -0.95
N ALA A 28 16.38 -34.63 -0.62
CA ALA A 28 16.05 -33.21 -0.62
C ALA A 28 16.85 -32.43 0.43
N GLN A 29 17.03 -33.00 1.62
CA GLN A 29 17.80 -32.41 2.69
C GLN A 29 19.29 -32.28 2.32
N GLU A 30 19.91 -33.33 1.79
CA GLU A 30 21.30 -33.30 1.33
C GLU A 30 21.53 -32.21 0.27
N ARG A 31 20.62 -32.10 -0.71
CA ARG A 31 20.69 -31.07 -1.75
C ARG A 31 20.55 -29.65 -1.18
N ILE A 32 19.66 -29.45 -0.19
CA ILE A 32 19.53 -28.17 0.50
C ILE A 32 20.84 -27.84 1.23
N VAL A 33 21.46 -28.80 1.93
CA VAL A 33 22.75 -28.59 2.60
C VAL A 33 23.84 -28.19 1.62
N GLU A 34 23.92 -28.85 0.45
CA GLU A 34 24.88 -28.52 -0.60
C GLU A 34 24.73 -27.06 -1.07
N PHE A 35 23.50 -26.60 -1.30
CA PHE A 35 23.27 -25.20 -1.66
C PHE A 35 23.65 -24.25 -0.52
N LEU A 36 23.35 -24.57 0.74
CA LEU A 36 23.71 -23.75 1.88
C LEU A 36 25.23 -23.61 2.03
N ASP A 37 25.99 -24.70 1.83
CA ASP A 37 27.45 -24.67 1.84
C ASP A 37 28.00 -23.77 0.72
N GLY A 38 27.37 -23.85 -0.46
CA GLY A 38 27.67 -23.01 -1.62
C GLY A 38 27.37 -21.53 -1.44
N LEU A 39 26.51 -21.15 -0.49
CA LEU A 39 26.19 -19.74 -0.24
C LEU A 39 27.43 -18.95 0.23
N SER A 40 28.38 -19.61 0.91
CA SER A 40 29.58 -18.96 1.45
C SER A 40 30.51 -18.31 0.41
N ALA A 41 30.31 -18.57 -0.89
CA ALA A 41 31.06 -17.98 -1.99
C ALA A 41 30.38 -16.71 -2.55
N GLU A 42 31.08 -15.56 -2.47
CA GLU A 42 30.52 -14.23 -2.79
C GLU A 42 30.01 -14.01 -4.23
N PRO A 43 30.57 -14.58 -5.32
CA PRO A 43 30.10 -14.22 -6.67
C PRO A 43 28.82 -14.92 -7.14
N ASP A 44 28.54 -16.17 -6.75
CA ASP A 44 27.41 -16.94 -7.31
C ASP A 44 26.19 -17.04 -6.37
N SER A 45 26.20 -16.25 -5.31
CA SER A 45 25.24 -16.35 -4.21
C SER A 45 23.78 -16.14 -4.62
N ALA A 46 23.49 -15.28 -5.60
CA ALA A 46 22.12 -15.04 -6.06
C ALA A 46 21.54 -16.27 -6.78
N HIS A 47 22.33 -16.94 -7.61
CA HIS A 47 21.93 -18.16 -8.30
C HIS A 47 21.78 -19.33 -7.32
N THR A 48 22.71 -19.45 -6.34
CA THR A 48 22.60 -20.45 -5.28
C THR A 48 21.36 -20.23 -4.41
N LEU A 49 21.02 -18.97 -4.08
CA LEU A 49 19.78 -18.64 -3.37
C LEU A 49 18.53 -19.06 -4.16
N HIS A 50 18.51 -18.85 -5.47
CA HIS A 50 17.41 -19.29 -6.32
C HIS A 50 17.23 -20.80 -6.27
N TRP A 51 18.29 -21.57 -6.50
CA TRP A 51 18.22 -23.03 -6.43
C TRP A 51 17.83 -23.54 -5.04
N LEU A 52 18.27 -22.86 -3.99
CA LEU A 52 17.82 -23.13 -2.62
C LEU A 52 16.31 -22.92 -2.48
N MET A 53 15.75 -21.81 -3.00
CA MET A 53 14.31 -21.57 -2.95
C MET A 53 13.53 -22.62 -3.75
N LEU A 54 14.00 -23.01 -4.93
CA LEU A 54 13.40 -24.10 -5.71
C LEU A 54 13.41 -25.42 -4.93
N ALA A 55 14.52 -25.74 -4.26
CA ALA A 55 14.66 -26.96 -3.47
C ALA A 55 13.75 -26.97 -2.23
N VAL A 56 13.48 -25.81 -1.63
CA VAL A 56 12.66 -25.70 -0.40
C VAL A 56 11.17 -25.57 -0.71
N PHE A 57 10.80 -24.76 -1.70
CA PHE A 57 9.41 -24.38 -1.99
C PHE A 57 8.80 -25.06 -3.22
N GLN A 58 9.61 -25.60 -4.14
CA GLN A 58 9.12 -26.09 -5.43
C GLN A 58 9.46 -27.56 -5.72
N SER A 59 10.09 -28.29 -4.78
CA SER A 59 10.53 -29.67 -4.98
C SER A 59 9.43 -30.75 -4.89
N GLY A 60 8.18 -30.42 -5.26
CA GLY A 60 7.10 -31.40 -5.42
C GLY A 60 6.12 -31.55 -4.26
N ARG A 61 6.22 -30.74 -3.19
CA ARG A 61 5.14 -30.53 -2.21
C ARG A 61 4.61 -29.12 -2.37
N SER A 62 3.30 -28.98 -2.62
CA SER A 62 2.64 -27.67 -2.79
C SER A 62 2.51 -26.88 -1.50
N GLU A 63 2.69 -27.53 -0.34
CA GLU A 63 2.43 -26.94 0.96
C GLU A 63 3.72 -26.76 1.74
N THR A 64 3.98 -25.52 2.16
CA THR A 64 4.95 -25.18 3.20
C THR A 64 4.21 -24.90 4.50
N PRO A 65 3.80 -25.94 5.25
CA PRO A 65 2.89 -25.79 6.40
C PRO A 65 3.50 -25.00 7.57
N TRP A 66 4.82 -24.82 7.55
CA TRP A 66 5.54 -24.02 8.52
C TRP A 66 5.56 -22.53 8.17
N LEU A 67 5.08 -22.11 7.00
CA LEU A 67 4.98 -20.71 6.61
C LEU A 67 3.53 -20.24 6.79
N GLN A 68 3.33 -19.10 7.46
CA GLN A 68 2.00 -18.66 7.89
C GLN A 68 1.79 -17.16 7.64
N ALA A 69 0.55 -16.80 7.30
CA ALA A 69 0.08 -15.43 7.21
C ALA A 69 -0.73 -15.05 8.45
N ILE A 70 -0.35 -13.96 9.10
CA ILE A 70 -0.98 -13.39 10.31
C ILE A 70 -1.69 -12.09 9.92
N GLY A 71 -2.81 -11.77 10.57
CA GLY A 71 -3.59 -10.56 10.29
C GLY A 71 -4.66 -10.74 9.20
N LEU A 72 -4.87 -11.97 8.73
CA LEU A 72 -6.00 -12.29 7.85
C LEU A 72 -7.33 -12.15 8.58
N LYS A 73 -8.37 -11.79 7.84
CA LYS A 73 -9.74 -11.70 8.37
C LYS A 73 -10.21 -13.09 8.84
N PRO A 74 -10.96 -13.18 9.96
CA PRO A 74 -11.64 -14.42 10.34
C PRO A 74 -12.46 -15.01 9.18
N GLY A 75 -12.41 -16.34 9.02
CA GLY A 75 -13.01 -17.04 7.88
C GLY A 75 -12.16 -17.02 6.60
N THR A 76 -10.89 -16.61 6.67
CA THR A 76 -9.96 -16.69 5.55
C THR A 76 -8.99 -17.85 5.76
N ALA A 77 -8.81 -18.70 4.75
CA ALA A 77 -7.83 -19.78 4.75
C ALA A 77 -6.75 -19.54 3.69
N VAL A 78 -5.51 -19.89 4.03
CA VAL A 78 -4.37 -19.87 3.10
C VAL A 78 -4.40 -21.13 2.26
N GLU A 79 -4.47 -20.97 0.94
CA GLU A 79 -4.44 -22.08 -0.01
C GLU A 79 -3.01 -22.39 -0.45
N ALA A 80 -2.23 -21.35 -0.75
CA ALA A 80 -0.83 -21.47 -1.10
C ALA A 80 -0.06 -20.24 -0.63
N LEU A 81 1.18 -20.48 -0.22
CA LEU A 81 2.12 -19.44 0.18
C LEU A 81 3.51 -19.86 -0.26
N THR A 82 4.09 -19.09 -1.18
CA THR A 82 5.40 -19.40 -1.76
C THR A 82 6.32 -18.20 -1.65
N LEU A 83 7.59 -18.47 -1.39
CA LEU A 83 8.68 -17.52 -1.39
C LEU A 83 9.66 -17.94 -2.48
N ASP A 84 10.16 -16.98 -3.23
CA ASP A 84 11.18 -17.18 -4.26
C ASP A 84 12.21 -16.07 -4.21
N ILE A 85 13.39 -16.35 -4.75
CA ILE A 85 14.49 -15.41 -4.92
C ILE A 85 15.00 -15.59 -6.34
N ASP A 86 14.70 -14.62 -7.20
CA ASP A 86 15.06 -14.66 -8.61
C ASP A 86 16.26 -13.76 -8.89
N PRO A 87 17.37 -14.28 -9.44
CA PRO A 87 18.54 -13.46 -9.74
C PRO A 87 18.23 -12.52 -10.89
N ILE A 88 18.71 -11.28 -10.78
CA ILE A 88 18.61 -10.26 -11.81
C ILE A 88 20.00 -9.99 -12.34
N HIS A 89 20.12 -10.07 -13.66
CA HIS A 89 21.35 -9.77 -14.37
C HIS A 89 21.27 -8.39 -15.00
N GLY A 90 22.37 -7.64 -14.90
CA GLY A 90 22.55 -6.37 -15.58
C GLY A 90 22.64 -6.51 -17.10
N ALA A 91 22.69 -5.38 -17.80
CA ALA A 91 22.74 -5.34 -19.26
C ALA A 91 23.95 -6.09 -19.87
N GLU A 92 25.03 -6.24 -19.10
CA GLU A 92 26.26 -6.92 -19.50
C GLU A 92 26.34 -8.37 -19.00
N GLY A 93 25.26 -8.89 -18.40
CA GLY A 93 25.21 -10.24 -17.82
C GLY A 93 25.88 -10.37 -16.45
N GLU A 94 26.27 -9.26 -15.83
CA GLU A 94 26.77 -9.22 -14.46
C GLU A 94 25.65 -9.42 -13.44
N ASP A 95 25.97 -10.00 -12.28
CA ASP A 95 25.04 -10.12 -11.16
C ASP A 95 24.70 -8.74 -10.59
N ASP A 96 23.48 -8.27 -10.83
CA ASP A 96 23.00 -6.95 -10.39
C ASP A 96 22.30 -7.05 -9.02
N GLY A 97 21.50 -8.11 -8.82
CA GLY A 97 20.76 -8.32 -7.59
C GLY A 97 19.85 -9.54 -7.65
N ALA A 98 18.82 -9.54 -6.81
CA ALA A 98 17.74 -10.51 -6.90
C ALA A 98 16.41 -9.88 -6.47
N ASP A 99 15.31 -10.37 -7.05
CA ASP A 99 13.96 -10.10 -6.56
C ASP A 99 13.56 -11.17 -5.55
N VAL A 100 13.30 -10.74 -4.32
CA VAL A 100 12.65 -11.58 -3.31
C VAL A 100 11.15 -11.45 -3.51
N THR A 101 10.49 -12.55 -3.89
CA THR A 101 9.08 -12.55 -4.26
C THR A 101 8.28 -13.47 -3.36
N LEU A 102 7.18 -12.96 -2.81
CA LEU A 102 6.18 -13.74 -2.10
C LEU A 102 4.87 -13.73 -2.85
N ARG A 103 4.25 -14.90 -2.97
CA ARG A 103 2.89 -15.07 -3.47
C ARG A 103 2.02 -15.74 -2.42
N LEU A 104 0.92 -15.08 -2.08
CA LEU A 104 -0.07 -15.55 -1.10
C LEU A 104 -1.42 -15.72 -1.79
N TRP A 105 -1.96 -16.93 -1.73
CA TRP A 105 -3.29 -17.27 -2.22
C TRP A 105 -4.18 -17.58 -1.02
N VAL A 106 -5.29 -16.85 -0.92
CA VAL A 106 -6.28 -17.05 0.15
C VAL A 106 -7.67 -17.21 -0.43
N HIS A 107 -8.49 -18.03 0.20
CA HIS A 107 -9.91 -18.11 -0.09
C HIS A 107 -10.73 -17.82 1.15
N ASN A 108 -11.93 -17.28 0.95
CA ASN A 108 -12.91 -17.10 2.01
C ASN A 108 -13.64 -18.44 2.24
N THR A 109 -13.63 -18.95 3.47
CA THR A 109 -14.31 -20.18 3.84
C THR A 109 -15.84 -20.02 3.92
N GLU A 110 -16.32 -18.79 4.04
CA GLU A 110 -17.74 -18.46 4.24
C GLU A 110 -18.43 -17.89 2.98
N GLY A 111 -17.73 -17.73 1.86
CA GLY A 111 -18.32 -17.18 0.63
C GLY A 111 -17.41 -17.31 -0.59
N PRO A 112 -17.94 -17.03 -1.79
CA PRO A 112 -17.15 -17.12 -3.02
C PRO A 112 -16.08 -16.04 -3.04
N GLY A 113 -14.85 -16.43 -3.40
CA GLY A 113 -13.75 -15.50 -3.64
C GLY A 113 -12.39 -16.08 -3.26
N ALA A 114 -11.51 -16.17 -4.25
CA ALA A 114 -10.08 -16.36 -4.05
C ALA A 114 -9.40 -15.00 -4.29
N ASN A 115 -8.49 -14.63 -3.40
CA ASN A 115 -7.65 -13.45 -3.56
C ASN A 115 -6.19 -13.89 -3.64
N VAL A 116 -5.48 -13.26 -4.57
CA VAL A 116 -4.05 -13.48 -4.78
C VAL A 116 -3.33 -12.18 -4.50
N MET A 117 -2.33 -12.25 -3.63
CA MET A 117 -1.38 -11.16 -3.40
C MET A 117 0.00 -11.60 -3.90
N THR A 118 0.69 -10.72 -4.60
CA THR A 118 2.10 -10.90 -4.96
C THR A 118 2.86 -9.66 -4.50
N VAL A 119 3.94 -9.88 -3.76
CA VAL A 119 4.83 -8.83 -3.24
C VAL A 119 6.22 -9.18 -3.68
N ALA A 120 6.93 -8.22 -4.27
CA ALA A 120 8.31 -8.40 -4.70
C ALA A 120 9.17 -7.26 -4.17
N LYS A 121 10.39 -7.59 -3.74
CA LYS A 121 11.39 -6.63 -3.29
C LYS A 121 12.72 -6.89 -3.97
N TYR A 122 13.16 -5.93 -4.77
CA TYR A 122 14.51 -5.92 -5.31
C TYR A 122 15.55 -5.73 -4.20
N VAL A 123 16.59 -6.57 -4.22
CA VAL A 123 17.71 -6.53 -3.30
C VAL A 123 19.02 -6.49 -4.09
N ARG A 124 19.74 -5.38 -3.95
CA ARG A 124 21.11 -5.28 -4.45
C ARG A 124 22.05 -6.09 -3.56
N ARG A 125 22.85 -6.99 -4.15
CA ARG A 125 23.78 -7.90 -3.43
C ARG A 125 23.06 -8.78 -2.38
N PRO A 126 22.19 -9.69 -2.80
CA PRO A 126 21.33 -10.48 -1.90
C PRO A 126 22.08 -11.26 -0.82
N TRP A 127 23.29 -11.76 -1.10
CA TRP A 127 24.16 -12.39 -0.10
C TRP A 127 24.34 -11.59 1.19
N ARG A 128 24.54 -10.27 1.08
CA ARG A 128 24.76 -9.42 2.27
C ARG A 128 23.50 -9.24 3.10
N ALA A 129 22.34 -9.18 2.44
CA ALA A 129 21.07 -8.94 3.10
C ALA A 129 20.44 -10.22 3.66
N LEU A 130 20.64 -11.34 2.97
CA LEU A 130 19.94 -12.59 3.26
C LEU A 130 20.80 -13.63 3.97
N VAL A 131 22.12 -13.61 3.79
CA VAL A 131 22.98 -14.72 4.23
C VAL A 131 23.99 -14.31 5.28
N ALA A 132 24.58 -13.11 5.19
CA ALA A 132 25.71 -12.73 6.06
C ALA A 132 25.41 -12.84 7.57
N SER A 133 24.17 -12.66 8.01
CA SER A 133 23.73 -12.82 9.40
C SER A 133 23.07 -14.17 9.69
N ALA A 134 22.85 -15.00 8.68
CA ALA A 134 22.14 -16.28 8.79
C ALA A 134 23.08 -17.47 9.03
N LEU A 135 24.38 -17.33 8.76
CA LEU A 135 25.34 -18.44 8.88
C LEU A 135 25.40 -19.01 10.30
N SER A 136 25.13 -20.31 10.40
CA SER A 136 25.24 -21.13 11.60
C SER A 136 25.97 -22.44 11.25
N ASP A 137 26.55 -23.09 12.26
CA ASP A 137 27.12 -24.44 12.14
C ASP A 137 26.05 -25.53 11.90
N HIS A 138 24.76 -25.16 12.00
CA HIS A 138 23.63 -26.04 11.75
C HIS A 138 22.87 -25.63 10.48
N PRO A 139 22.82 -26.47 9.42
CA PRO A 139 22.17 -26.13 8.16
C PRO A 139 20.70 -25.73 8.29
N ALA A 140 19.95 -26.38 9.19
CA ALA A 140 18.56 -26.03 9.50
C ALA A 140 18.43 -24.58 10.01
N GLN A 141 19.37 -24.14 10.84
CA GLN A 141 19.38 -22.78 11.37
C GLN A 141 19.82 -21.78 10.30
N THR A 142 20.78 -22.15 9.45
CA THR A 142 21.20 -21.33 8.31
C THR A 142 20.05 -21.09 7.34
N LEU A 143 19.33 -22.15 6.93
CA LEU A 143 18.15 -22.01 6.09
C LEU A 143 17.06 -21.16 6.77
N ALA A 144 16.79 -21.42 8.06
CA ALA A 144 15.84 -20.61 8.81
C ALA A 144 16.21 -19.12 8.82
N GLY A 145 17.49 -18.79 9.01
CA GLY A 145 17.98 -17.41 8.98
C GLY A 145 17.81 -16.76 7.60
N VAL A 146 18.10 -17.49 6.51
CA VAL A 146 17.91 -16.98 5.13
C VAL A 146 16.44 -16.72 4.85
N VAL A 147 15.55 -17.65 5.23
CA VAL A 147 14.10 -17.50 5.06
C VAL A 147 13.59 -16.33 5.91
N ASP A 148 13.97 -16.25 7.18
CA ASP A 148 13.51 -15.20 8.10
C ASP A 148 13.98 -13.80 7.62
N ALA A 149 15.20 -13.69 7.07
CA ALA A 149 15.69 -12.46 6.45
C ALA A 149 14.86 -12.06 5.22
N ALA A 150 14.56 -13.01 4.33
CA ALA A 150 13.73 -12.77 3.15
C ALA A 150 12.29 -12.36 3.54
N LEU A 151 11.69 -13.02 4.54
CA LEU A 151 10.39 -12.65 5.09
C LEU A 151 10.40 -11.26 5.72
N GLY A 152 11.50 -10.87 6.38
CA GLY A 152 11.68 -9.50 6.88
C GLY A 152 11.54 -8.46 5.78
N LEU A 153 12.24 -8.66 4.65
CA LEU A 153 12.16 -7.76 3.49
C LEU A 153 10.76 -7.69 2.89
N ILE A 154 10.07 -8.83 2.80
CA ILE A 154 8.69 -8.91 2.29
C ILE A 154 7.72 -8.20 3.24
N ASN A 155 7.85 -8.39 4.55
CA ASN A 155 6.98 -7.74 5.53
C ASN A 155 7.17 -6.22 5.55
N ASP A 156 8.41 -5.75 5.41
CA ASP A 156 8.70 -4.31 5.28
C ASP A 156 8.06 -3.74 4.01
N GLU A 157 8.08 -4.49 2.90
CA GLU A 157 7.45 -4.12 1.63
C GLU A 157 5.92 -4.13 1.72
N ILE A 158 5.30 -5.14 2.33
CA ILE A 158 3.85 -5.17 2.62
C ILE A 158 3.46 -3.91 3.40
N ALA A 159 4.16 -3.64 4.50
CA ALA A 159 3.88 -2.49 5.35
C ALA A 159 4.08 -1.16 4.61
N TYR A 160 5.07 -1.09 3.70
CA TYR A 160 5.27 0.07 2.84
C TYR A 160 4.10 0.27 1.85
N GLN A 161 3.68 -0.78 1.14
CA GLN A 161 2.57 -0.73 0.18
C GLN A 161 1.24 -0.36 0.86
N ASP A 162 0.98 -0.87 2.06
CA ASP A 162 -0.19 -0.51 2.88
C ASP A 162 -0.19 0.98 3.26
N ARG A 163 0.95 1.49 3.76
CA ARG A 163 1.12 2.92 4.08
C ARG A 163 0.96 3.79 2.85
N LEU A 164 1.56 3.40 1.72
CA LEU A 164 1.46 4.13 0.46
C LEU A 164 0.02 4.17 -0.03
N THR A 165 -0.68 3.04 -0.04
CA THR A 165 -2.09 2.95 -0.47
C THR A 165 -2.98 3.83 0.39
N THR A 166 -2.78 3.79 1.72
CA THR A 166 -3.52 4.63 2.66
C THR A 166 -3.22 6.12 2.42
N SER A 167 -1.94 6.48 2.24
CA SER A 167 -1.52 7.85 1.97
C SER A 167 -2.11 8.37 0.67
N ILE A 168 -2.12 7.58 -0.41
CA ILE A 168 -2.74 7.95 -1.69
C ILE A 168 -4.25 8.17 -1.52
N ARG A 169 -4.95 7.28 -0.82
CA ARG A 169 -6.39 7.41 -0.57
C ARG A 169 -6.74 8.62 0.31
N GLN A 170 -5.91 8.95 1.29
CA GLN A 170 -6.08 10.12 2.14
C GLN A 170 -5.66 11.43 1.44
N SER A 171 -4.71 11.35 0.50
CA SER A 171 -4.26 12.49 -0.30
C SER A 171 -5.19 12.81 -1.46
N GLN A 172 -6.19 11.98 -1.75
CA GLN A 172 -7.34 12.42 -2.54
C GLN A 172 -8.09 13.46 -1.72
N THR A 173 -7.79 14.73 -2.03
CA THR A 173 -8.37 15.95 -1.48
C THR A 173 -9.85 15.75 -1.20
N ALA A 174 -10.32 16.18 -0.02
CA ALA A 174 -11.74 16.26 0.29
C ALA A 174 -12.46 16.89 -0.92
N VAL A 175 -13.29 16.10 -1.60
CA VAL A 175 -14.13 16.57 -2.69
C VAL A 175 -15.22 17.38 -2.01
N VAL A 176 -14.97 18.67 -1.80
CA VAL A 176 -16.00 19.60 -1.33
C VAL A 176 -16.92 19.83 -2.53
N SER A 177 -18.20 19.53 -2.38
CA SER A 177 -19.16 19.80 -3.44
C SER A 177 -19.34 21.31 -3.62
N GLU A 178 -19.73 21.75 -4.81
CA GLU A 178 -20.08 23.16 -5.08
C GLU A 178 -21.12 23.68 -4.07
N GLN A 179 -22.10 22.83 -3.71
CA GLN A 179 -23.10 23.16 -2.69
C GLN A 179 -22.48 23.38 -1.31
N GLN A 180 -21.54 22.53 -0.89
CA GLN A 180 -20.86 22.70 0.41
C GLN A 180 -20.03 23.98 0.48
N VAL A 181 -19.45 24.42 -0.64
CA VAL A 181 -18.74 25.71 -0.69
C VAL A 181 -19.75 26.87 -0.69
N HIS A 182 -20.88 26.73 -1.39
CA HIS A 182 -21.96 27.74 -1.40
C HIS A 182 -22.53 27.97 0.00
N ASP A 183 -22.89 26.89 0.70
CA ASP A 183 -23.47 26.95 2.04
C ASP A 183 -22.49 27.62 3.03
N VAL A 184 -21.21 27.20 3.04
CA VAL A 184 -20.19 27.73 3.97
C VAL A 184 -19.85 29.20 3.72
N ILE A 185 -19.80 29.63 2.45
CA ILE A 185 -19.49 31.03 2.13
C ILE A 185 -20.65 31.94 2.55
N ASN A 186 -21.89 31.53 2.32
CA ASN A 186 -23.06 32.32 2.73
C ASN A 186 -23.18 32.37 4.26
N GLU A 187 -22.98 31.24 4.95
CA GLU A 187 -22.96 31.21 6.42
C GLU A 187 -21.87 32.13 6.99
N ALA A 188 -20.67 32.12 6.41
CA ALA A 188 -19.60 33.03 6.81
C ALA A 188 -19.93 34.51 6.50
N ALA A 189 -20.64 34.79 5.41
CA ALA A 189 -21.09 36.14 5.09
C ALA A 189 -22.12 36.64 6.10
N ASP A 190 -23.06 35.80 6.51
CA ASP A 190 -24.04 36.08 7.55
C ASP A 190 -23.37 36.27 8.93
N GLU A 191 -22.40 35.42 9.29
CA GLU A 191 -21.64 35.53 10.54
C GLU A 191 -20.86 36.85 10.63
N VAL A 192 -20.19 37.26 9.55
CA VAL A 192 -19.44 38.53 9.50
C VAL A 192 -20.41 39.71 9.59
N THR A 193 -21.55 39.64 8.90
CA THR A 193 -22.61 40.66 8.98
C THR A 193 -23.09 40.83 10.42
N ALA A 194 -23.40 39.72 11.08
CA ALA A 194 -23.85 39.72 12.47
C ALA A 194 -22.76 40.22 13.43
N ALA A 195 -21.50 39.79 13.26
CA ALA A 195 -20.38 40.14 14.14
C ALA A 195 -19.96 41.61 14.01
N ALA A 196 -20.12 42.21 12.83
CA ALA A 196 -19.78 43.60 12.58
C ALA A 196 -20.95 44.58 12.86
N GLU A 197 -22.11 44.07 13.32
CA GLU A 197 -23.34 44.86 13.53
C GLU A 197 -23.72 45.71 12.31
N LEU A 198 -23.50 45.17 11.10
CA LEU A 198 -23.78 45.88 9.86
C LEU A 198 -25.30 46.01 9.71
N GLY A 199 -25.82 47.21 9.95
CA GLY A 199 -27.26 47.50 10.04
C GLY A 199 -27.95 47.82 8.71
N ASP A 200 -27.19 47.99 7.62
CA ASP A 200 -27.72 48.46 6.34
C ASP A 200 -27.84 47.30 5.34
N THR A 201 -29.06 47.09 4.82
CA THR A 201 -29.42 46.07 3.83
C THR A 201 -28.45 46.01 2.66
N GLY A 202 -27.97 47.16 2.18
CA GLY A 202 -27.05 47.22 1.06
C GLY A 202 -25.67 46.59 1.32
N THR A 203 -25.20 46.53 2.58
CA THR A 203 -23.92 45.88 2.90
C THR A 203 -24.04 44.35 2.84
N VAL A 204 -25.18 43.81 3.26
CA VAL A 204 -25.51 42.39 3.18
C VAL A 204 -25.61 41.94 1.72
N ASP A 205 -26.31 42.73 0.91
CA ASP A 205 -26.47 42.46 -0.53
C ASP A 205 -25.13 42.49 -1.28
N ALA A 206 -24.22 43.39 -0.89
CA ALA A 206 -22.87 43.43 -1.45
C ALA A 206 -22.04 42.18 -1.12
N MET A 207 -22.16 41.66 0.11
CA MET A 207 -21.47 40.45 0.53
C MET A 207 -22.02 39.20 -0.16
N ASN A 208 -23.33 39.10 -0.32
CA ASN A 208 -23.98 38.02 -1.07
C ASN A 208 -23.57 38.03 -2.56
N LEU A 209 -23.50 39.21 -3.18
CA LEU A 209 -23.02 39.34 -4.56
C LEU A 209 -21.56 38.91 -4.71
N LEU A 210 -20.70 39.24 -3.74
CA LEU A 210 -19.30 38.82 -3.70
C LEU A 210 -19.17 37.29 -3.58
N ALA A 211 -19.97 36.68 -2.70
CA ALA A 211 -20.02 35.22 -2.52
C ALA A 211 -20.40 34.52 -3.83
N ASN A 212 -21.51 34.94 -4.46
CA ASN A 212 -22.00 34.35 -5.71
C ASN A 212 -21.02 34.55 -6.87
N ALA A 213 -20.41 35.74 -7.00
CA ALA A 213 -19.40 36.00 -8.03
C ALA A 213 -18.14 35.15 -7.85
N THR A 214 -17.73 34.89 -6.59
CA THR A 214 -16.59 34.04 -6.28
C THR A 214 -16.88 32.59 -6.67
N LEU A 215 -18.05 32.07 -6.31
CA LEU A 215 -18.47 30.70 -6.61
C LEU A 215 -18.62 30.47 -8.11
N HIS A 216 -19.32 31.35 -8.82
CA HIS A 216 -19.52 31.23 -10.27
C HIS A 216 -18.19 31.25 -11.04
N ARG A 217 -17.22 32.06 -10.60
CA ARG A 217 -15.87 32.07 -11.21
C ARG A 217 -15.08 30.80 -10.89
N LEU A 218 -15.20 30.28 -9.67
CA LEU A 218 -14.48 29.06 -9.28
C LEU A 218 -15.02 27.82 -10.00
N PHE A 219 -16.34 27.69 -10.16
CA PHE A 219 -16.96 26.43 -10.60
C PHE A 219 -17.54 26.46 -12.01
N THR A 220 -17.93 27.62 -12.54
CA THR A 220 -18.60 27.71 -13.84
C THR A 220 -17.72 28.37 -14.90
N LYS A 221 -17.27 29.60 -14.66
CA LYS A 221 -16.53 30.40 -15.65
C LYS A 221 -15.53 31.35 -14.97
N PRO A 222 -14.23 31.01 -14.91
CA PRO A 222 -13.19 31.78 -14.22
C PRO A 222 -13.06 33.25 -14.62
N THR A 223 -13.49 33.59 -15.83
CA THR A 223 -13.40 34.94 -16.39
C THR A 223 -14.75 35.66 -16.45
N ALA A 224 -15.78 35.16 -15.78
CA ALA A 224 -17.12 35.75 -15.83
C ALA A 224 -17.14 37.21 -15.36
N THR A 225 -17.82 38.07 -16.11
CA THR A 225 -18.10 39.44 -15.66
C THR A 225 -19.18 39.47 -14.60
N LEU A 226 -19.36 40.60 -13.92
CA LEU A 226 -20.43 40.75 -12.92
C LEU A 226 -21.81 40.68 -13.56
N GLU A 227 -21.99 41.19 -14.79
CA GLU A 227 -23.22 41.01 -15.57
C GLU A 227 -23.52 39.52 -15.80
N GLU A 228 -22.53 38.74 -16.21
CA GLU A 228 -22.70 37.31 -16.48
C GLU A 228 -23.00 36.50 -15.20
N VAL A 229 -22.41 36.89 -14.07
CA VAL A 229 -22.74 36.31 -12.76
C VAL A 229 -24.17 36.64 -12.36
N VAL A 230 -24.59 37.90 -12.53
CA VAL A 230 -25.95 38.32 -12.16
C VAL A 230 -26.99 37.61 -13.01
N ASP A 231 -26.81 37.55 -14.32
CA ASP A 231 -27.69 36.81 -15.25
C ASP A 231 -27.80 35.31 -14.92
N ALA A 232 -26.76 34.73 -14.30
CA ALA A 232 -26.71 33.31 -13.97
C ALA A 232 -27.25 32.98 -12.56
N CYS A 233 -27.12 33.91 -11.61
CA CYS A 233 -27.43 33.67 -10.20
C CYS A 233 -28.70 34.38 -9.72
N TYR A 234 -29.21 35.35 -10.49
CA TYR A 234 -30.35 36.19 -10.13
C TYR A 234 -31.30 36.31 -11.33
N ASP A 235 -32.60 36.37 -11.07
CA ASP A 235 -33.63 36.62 -12.11
C ASP A 235 -33.79 38.13 -12.43
N GLU A 236 -32.75 38.93 -12.21
CA GLU A 236 -32.77 40.39 -12.22
C GLU A 236 -31.57 40.97 -12.97
N SER A 237 -31.65 42.24 -13.40
CA SER A 237 -30.54 42.92 -14.07
C SER A 237 -29.44 43.38 -13.08
N LEU A 238 -28.18 43.50 -13.53
CA LEU A 238 -27.09 44.03 -12.69
C LEU A 238 -27.43 45.41 -12.10
N SER A 239 -28.07 46.30 -12.86
CA SER A 239 -28.50 47.61 -12.35
C SER A 239 -29.54 47.51 -11.24
N CYS A 240 -30.39 46.48 -11.25
CA CYS A 240 -31.38 46.21 -10.20
C CYS A 240 -30.68 45.71 -8.93
N VAL A 241 -29.79 44.71 -9.06
CA VAL A 241 -29.02 44.16 -7.93
C VAL A 241 -28.11 45.23 -7.29
N LEU A 242 -27.48 46.08 -8.09
CA LEU A 242 -26.67 47.19 -7.58
C LEU A 242 -27.52 48.27 -6.89
N SER A 243 -28.82 48.38 -7.18
CA SER A 243 -29.70 49.33 -6.49
C SER A 243 -29.95 48.93 -5.04
N TRP A 244 -30.07 47.62 -4.76
CA TRP A 244 -30.23 47.08 -3.39
C TRP A 244 -29.02 47.41 -2.51
N ILE A 245 -27.83 47.45 -3.10
CA ILE A 245 -26.57 47.79 -2.41
C ILE A 245 -26.48 49.28 -2.05
N ASN A 246 -27.14 50.15 -2.81
CA ASN A 246 -27.06 51.60 -2.66
C ASN A 246 -28.25 52.21 -1.87
N GLU A 247 -29.11 51.37 -1.28
CA GLU A 247 -30.17 51.76 -0.33
C GLU A 247 -29.63 51.89 1.10
#